data_AF-A0A2G5CH22-F1
#
_entry.id   AF-A0A2G5CH22-F1
#
_cell.length_a   1.000
_cell.length_b   1.000
_cell.length_c   1.000
_cell.angle_alpha   90.00
_cell.angle_beta   90.00
_cell.angle_gamma   90.00
#
_symmetry.space_group_name_H-M   'P 1'
#
loop_
_entity.id
_entity.type
_entity.pdbx_description
1 polymer ?
#
loop_
_entity_poly.entity_id
_entity_poly.type
_entity_poly.pdbx_seq_one_letter_code
_entity_poly.pdbx_strand_id
1 'polypeptide(L)'
;MWLGGFKKGSVVYCAFGSECVLQKDQFQELVLELEQTGLPFLVRLKPPFGCETLEEALPEGFEKRVKGRGVVHGDWVQQQKILSHPSVGCFVSHCGFGSMWESLVNSCQIVLVPHFGDQYINAKFMTEELQVAVDVNRREEDGWFTKESVCNAVKIVMDEGSKVGEEVRENHLKWKDFLLTEGLETSYINNFIIKLHDILK
;
A
#
# COMPACT_ATOMS: atom_id res chain seq x y z
N MET A 1 -13.14 15.29 7.40
CA MET A 1 -11.93 14.53 7.03
C MET A 1 -11.93 14.39 5.52
N TRP A 2 -10.83 14.69 4.82
CA TRP A 2 -10.76 14.72 3.35
C TRP A 2 -11.32 13.44 2.69
N LEU A 3 -11.03 12.26 3.27
CA LEU A 3 -11.52 10.96 2.80
C LEU A 3 -13.06 10.83 2.77
N GLY A 4 -13.77 11.52 3.67
CA GLY A 4 -15.23 11.43 3.78
C GLY A 4 -16.00 12.05 2.61
N GLY A 5 -15.32 12.77 1.72
CA GLY A 5 -15.92 13.36 0.50
C GLY A 5 -15.96 12.41 -0.69
N PHE A 6 -15.41 11.19 -0.60
CA PHE A 6 -15.26 10.27 -1.72
C PHE A 6 -16.09 9.00 -1.56
N LYS A 7 -16.46 8.40 -2.70
CA LYS A 7 -17.20 7.14 -2.77
C LYS A 7 -16.45 6.02 -2.04
N LYS A 8 -17.19 5.05 -1.51
CA LYS A 8 -16.63 3.81 -0.95
C LYS A 8 -15.66 3.17 -1.96
N GLY A 9 -14.47 2.79 -1.50
CA GLY A 9 -13.48 2.08 -2.28
C GLY A 9 -12.95 2.83 -3.51
N SER A 10 -12.99 4.17 -3.54
CA SER A 10 -12.52 4.94 -4.70
C SER A 10 -11.17 5.63 -4.51
N VAL A 11 -10.67 5.72 -3.27
CA VAL A 11 -9.44 6.45 -2.95
C VAL A 11 -8.23 5.51 -2.98
N VAL A 12 -7.15 5.94 -3.62
CA VAL A 12 -5.84 5.30 -3.55
C VAL A 12 -5.05 5.90 -2.39
N TYR A 13 -4.68 5.10 -1.40
CA TYR A 13 -3.71 5.49 -0.39
C TYR A 13 -2.34 4.97 -0.80
N CYS A 14 -1.30 5.80 -0.72
CA CYS A 14 0.08 5.40 -1.03
C CYS A 14 1.00 5.78 0.13
N ALA A 15 1.76 4.82 0.67
CA ALA A 15 2.69 5.09 1.74
C ALA A 15 3.88 4.13 1.78
N PHE A 16 5.09 4.70 1.86
CA PHE A 16 6.35 3.94 1.89
C PHE A 16 7.04 3.92 3.27
N GLY A 17 6.27 4.12 4.35
CA GLY A 17 6.80 4.04 5.71
C GLY A 17 7.86 5.12 6.03
N SER A 18 8.50 5.00 7.18
CA SER A 18 9.52 5.97 7.63
C SER A 18 10.91 5.71 7.07
N GLU A 19 11.18 4.53 6.53
CA GLU A 19 12.53 4.08 6.18
C GLU A 19 12.83 4.23 4.68
N CYS A 20 11.82 4.24 3.82
CA CYS A 20 12.01 4.48 2.40
C CYS A 20 12.11 5.98 2.11
N VAL A 21 13.20 6.37 1.45
CA VAL A 21 13.40 7.71 0.88
C VAL A 21 13.67 7.51 -0.61
N LEU A 22 12.78 8.03 -1.45
CA LEU A 22 12.90 7.89 -2.90
C LEU A 22 13.93 8.86 -3.47
N GLN A 23 14.48 8.55 -4.65
CA GLN A 23 15.11 9.58 -5.47
C GLN A 23 14.07 10.57 -5.98
N LYS A 24 14.48 11.79 -6.35
CA LYS A 24 13.53 12.82 -6.81
C LYS A 24 12.73 12.35 -8.04
N ASP A 25 13.40 11.81 -9.04
CA ASP A 25 12.76 11.36 -10.28
C ASP A 25 11.76 10.23 -10.00
N GLN A 26 12.15 9.31 -9.12
CA GLN A 26 11.32 8.20 -8.64
C GLN A 26 10.05 8.67 -7.93
N PHE A 27 10.18 9.67 -7.06
CA PHE A 27 9.05 10.31 -6.39
C PHE A 27 8.12 11.00 -7.40
N GLN A 28 8.70 11.72 -8.37
CA GLN A 28 7.93 12.42 -9.39
C GLN A 28 7.16 11.46 -10.29
N GLU A 29 7.80 10.39 -10.77
CA GLU A 29 7.12 9.35 -11.53
C GLU A 29 5.96 8.75 -10.73
N LEU A 30 6.16 8.40 -9.45
CA LEU A 30 5.10 7.84 -8.60
C LEU A 30 3.86 8.75 -8.52
N VAL A 31 4.05 10.04 -8.24
CA VAL A 31 2.92 10.96 -8.09
C VAL A 31 2.24 11.26 -9.43
N LEU A 32 2.99 11.29 -10.53
CA LEU A 32 2.45 11.41 -11.88
C LEU A 32 1.64 10.18 -12.28
N GLU A 33 2.08 8.97 -11.93
CA GLU A 33 1.31 7.75 -12.18
C GLU A 33 -0.01 7.74 -11.43
N LEU A 34 0.02 8.15 -10.16
CA LEU A 34 -1.21 8.33 -9.38
C LEU A 34 -2.11 9.40 -9.99
N GLU A 35 -1.55 10.50 -10.47
CA GLU A 35 -2.28 11.53 -11.22
C GLU A 35 -3.02 10.93 -12.42
N GLN A 36 -2.34 10.09 -13.21
CA GLN A 36 -2.84 9.44 -14.43
C GLN A 36 -3.94 8.40 -14.19
N THR A 37 -4.08 7.87 -12.98
CA THR A 37 -5.20 6.98 -12.65
C THR A 37 -6.55 7.68 -12.77
N GLY A 38 -6.58 9.01 -12.62
CA GLY A 38 -7.82 9.79 -12.53
C GLY A 38 -8.58 9.61 -11.21
N LEU A 39 -8.09 8.75 -10.30
CA LEU A 39 -8.72 8.48 -9.02
C LEU A 39 -8.32 9.53 -7.97
N PRO A 40 -9.14 9.72 -6.92
CA PRO A 40 -8.70 10.41 -5.72
C PRO A 40 -7.54 9.66 -5.06
N PHE A 41 -6.53 10.38 -4.57
CA PHE A 41 -5.40 9.76 -3.89
C PHE A 41 -4.88 10.57 -2.70
N LEU A 42 -4.41 9.84 -1.69
CA LEU A 42 -3.69 10.36 -0.54
C LEU A 42 -2.30 9.70 -0.50
N VAL A 43 -1.26 10.50 -0.59
CA VAL A 43 0.12 10.05 -0.60
C VAL A 43 0.79 10.51 0.68
N ARG A 44 1.43 9.58 1.38
CA ARG A 44 2.34 9.87 2.48
C ARG A 44 3.73 9.36 2.12
N LEU A 45 4.64 10.27 1.81
CA LEU A 45 6.03 9.98 1.45
C LEU A 45 6.95 10.99 2.12
N LYS A 46 8.18 10.58 2.43
CA LYS A 46 9.21 11.52 2.85
C LYS A 46 9.62 12.42 1.68
N PRO A 47 10.11 13.65 1.94
CA PRO A 47 10.85 14.40 0.94
C PRO A 47 11.92 13.50 0.30
N PRO A 48 12.00 13.42 -1.04
CA PRO A 48 12.98 12.58 -1.70
C PRO A 48 14.40 13.10 -1.50
N PHE A 49 15.39 12.26 -1.78
CA PHE A 49 16.79 12.62 -1.69
C PHE A 49 17.11 13.91 -2.47
N GLY A 50 17.83 14.82 -1.83
CA GLY A 50 18.21 16.11 -2.41
C GLY A 50 17.13 17.17 -2.40
N CYS A 51 16.00 16.95 -1.71
CA CYS A 51 14.96 17.96 -1.50
C CYS A 51 14.74 18.18 0.01
N GLU A 52 14.58 19.43 0.44
CA GLU A 52 14.28 19.74 1.84
C GLU A 52 12.79 19.52 2.15
N THR A 53 11.95 19.78 1.15
CA THR A 53 10.49 19.73 1.26
C THR A 53 9.86 18.88 0.15
N LEU A 54 8.59 18.50 0.33
CA LEU A 54 7.85 17.80 -0.74
C LEU A 54 7.50 18.75 -1.88
N GLU A 55 7.20 19.99 -1.56
CA GLU A 55 6.80 21.05 -2.48
C GLU A 55 7.90 21.30 -3.53
N GLU A 56 9.17 21.28 -3.13
CA GLU A 56 10.34 21.36 -4.03
C GLU A 56 10.49 20.15 -4.97
N ALA A 57 9.97 18.99 -4.54
CA ALA A 57 10.06 17.74 -5.27
C ALA A 57 8.91 17.53 -6.24
N LEU A 58 7.75 18.15 -6.00
CA LEU A 58 6.56 17.95 -6.83
C LEU A 58 6.79 18.44 -8.28
N PRO A 59 6.23 17.74 -9.28
CA PRO A 59 6.25 18.22 -10.66
C PRO A 59 5.60 19.60 -10.79
N GLU A 60 6.10 20.41 -11.73
CA GLU A 60 5.56 21.76 -11.95
C GLU A 60 4.04 21.73 -12.19
N GLY A 61 3.30 22.55 -11.45
CA GLY A 61 1.84 22.66 -11.57
C GLY A 61 1.04 21.47 -11.04
N PHE A 62 1.68 20.46 -10.44
CA PHE A 62 1.04 19.24 -9.95
C PHE A 62 -0.14 19.53 -9.02
N GLU A 63 0.07 20.34 -7.98
CA GLU A 63 -0.98 20.66 -7.00
C GLU A 63 -2.24 21.27 -7.63
N LYS A 64 -2.06 22.08 -8.69
CA LYS A 64 -3.19 22.67 -9.43
C LYS A 64 -3.94 21.61 -10.21
N ARG A 65 -3.26 20.66 -10.85
CA ARG A 65 -3.87 19.58 -11.65
C ARG A 65 -4.61 18.54 -10.81
N VAL A 66 -4.20 18.36 -9.56
CA VAL A 66 -4.79 17.37 -8.64
C VAL A 66 -5.69 18.00 -7.58
N LYS A 67 -5.91 19.32 -7.65
CA LYS A 67 -6.72 20.07 -6.69
C LYS A 67 -8.08 19.40 -6.47
N GLY A 68 -8.40 19.11 -5.21
CA GLY A 68 -9.66 18.49 -4.81
C GLY A 68 -9.72 16.96 -4.94
N ARG A 69 -8.72 16.32 -5.56
CA ARG A 69 -8.65 14.85 -5.69
C ARG A 69 -7.34 14.24 -5.21
N GLY A 70 -6.25 15.00 -5.14
CA GLY A 70 -4.94 14.52 -4.70
C GLY A 70 -4.42 15.30 -3.50
N VAL A 71 -3.86 14.59 -2.53
CA VAL A 71 -3.12 15.16 -1.39
C VAL A 71 -1.80 14.43 -1.26
N VAL A 72 -0.70 15.17 -1.13
CA VAL A 72 0.64 14.63 -0.84
C VAL A 72 1.10 15.25 0.47
N HIS A 73 1.56 14.41 1.41
CA HIS A 73 1.91 14.84 2.76
C HIS A 73 3.19 14.17 3.26
N GLY A 74 4.01 14.93 3.99
CA GLY A 74 5.33 14.48 4.45
C GLY A 74 5.34 13.93 5.87
N ASP A 75 4.42 14.43 6.70
CA ASP A 75 4.43 14.11 8.12
C ASP A 75 3.87 12.71 8.39
N TRP A 76 3.96 12.33 9.65
CA TRP A 76 3.38 11.08 10.12
C TRP A 76 1.85 11.12 10.03
N VAL A 77 1.25 9.97 9.70
CA VAL A 77 -0.19 9.80 9.59
C VAL A 77 -0.65 8.58 10.40
N GLN A 78 -1.91 8.60 10.84
CA GLN A 78 -2.55 7.44 11.47
C GLN A 78 -2.95 6.42 10.38
N GLN A 79 -1.96 5.71 9.84
CA GLN A 79 -2.11 4.77 8.71
C GLN A 79 -3.28 3.78 8.93
N GLN A 80 -3.38 3.18 10.11
CA GLN A 80 -4.48 2.27 10.47
C GLN A 80 -5.88 2.90 10.31
N LYS A 81 -6.03 4.18 10.66
CA LYS A 81 -7.30 4.90 10.47
C LYS A 81 -7.59 5.24 9.02
N ILE A 82 -6.54 5.46 8.21
CA ILE A 82 -6.69 5.67 6.77
C ILE A 82 -7.12 4.36 6.11
N LEU A 83 -6.40 3.27 6.36
CA LEU A 83 -6.68 1.95 5.77
C LEU A 83 -8.06 1.39 6.13
N SER A 84 -8.55 1.69 7.34
CA SER A 84 -9.91 1.29 7.77
C SER A 84 -11.03 2.19 7.25
N HIS A 85 -10.71 3.32 6.61
CA HIS A 85 -11.73 4.23 6.10
C HIS A 85 -12.44 3.63 4.87
N PRO A 86 -13.79 3.60 4.82
CA PRO A 86 -14.53 2.93 3.74
C PRO A 86 -14.22 3.45 2.33
N SER A 87 -13.83 4.71 2.19
CA SER A 87 -13.46 5.30 0.88
C SER A 87 -12.12 4.81 0.34
N VAL A 88 -11.23 4.24 1.15
CA VAL A 88 -9.95 3.70 0.66
C VAL A 88 -10.20 2.38 -0.06
N GLY A 89 -9.90 2.37 -1.36
CA GLY A 89 -10.07 1.23 -2.25
C GLY A 89 -8.79 0.49 -2.57
N CYS A 90 -7.66 1.20 -2.61
CA CYS A 90 -6.35 0.62 -2.91
C CYS A 90 -5.29 1.19 -1.97
N PHE A 91 -4.37 0.34 -1.53
CA PHE A 91 -3.16 0.71 -0.82
C PHE A 91 -1.93 0.36 -1.66
N VAL A 92 -1.21 1.38 -2.11
CA VAL A 92 0.11 1.27 -2.76
C VAL A 92 1.17 1.31 -1.67
N SER A 93 1.82 0.17 -1.44
CA SER A 93 2.68 -0.05 -0.27
C SER A 93 4.05 -0.55 -0.66
N HIS A 94 5.06 -0.13 0.11
CA HIS A 94 6.41 -0.68 0.07
C HIS A 94 6.52 -2.09 0.68
N CYS A 95 5.44 -2.66 1.23
CA CYS A 95 5.44 -3.99 1.85
C CYS A 95 6.35 -4.16 3.07
N GLY A 96 6.57 -3.09 3.85
CA GLY A 96 7.18 -3.22 5.19
C GLY A 96 6.30 -4.06 6.10
N PHE A 97 6.90 -4.86 6.99
CA PHE A 97 6.22 -5.90 7.77
C PHE A 97 4.94 -5.42 8.48
N GLY A 98 4.98 -4.26 9.17
CA GLY A 98 3.79 -3.71 9.82
C GLY A 98 2.69 -3.29 8.83
N SER A 99 3.07 -2.66 7.72
CA SER A 99 2.13 -2.24 6.67
C SER A 99 1.51 -3.43 5.92
N MET A 100 2.24 -4.55 5.83
CA MET A 100 1.72 -5.81 5.28
C MET A 100 0.57 -6.36 6.14
N TRP A 101 0.75 -6.43 7.46
CA TRP A 101 -0.32 -6.91 8.34
C TRP A 101 -1.51 -5.95 8.41
N GLU A 102 -1.24 -4.64 8.47
CA GLU A 102 -2.31 -3.63 8.45
C GLU A 102 -3.14 -3.68 7.17
N SER A 103 -2.53 -3.97 6.01
CA SER A 103 -3.28 -4.10 4.76
C SER A 103 -4.11 -5.39 4.73
N LEU A 104 -3.56 -6.51 5.20
CA LEU A 104 -4.25 -7.80 5.26
C LEU A 104 -5.53 -7.76 6.11
N VAL A 105 -5.54 -7.02 7.22
CA VAL A 105 -6.72 -6.92 8.09
C VAL A 105 -7.73 -5.85 7.67
N ASN A 106 -7.46 -5.09 6.59
CA ASN A 106 -8.35 -4.08 6.04
C ASN A 106 -8.92 -4.52 4.67
N SER A 107 -9.88 -3.76 4.13
CA SER A 107 -10.63 -4.18 2.91
C SER A 107 -10.08 -3.58 1.60
N CYS A 108 -9.06 -2.74 1.65
CA CYS A 108 -8.48 -2.12 0.47
C CYS A 108 -7.65 -3.12 -0.33
N GLN A 109 -7.68 -3.02 -1.65
CA GLN A 109 -6.83 -3.80 -2.54
C GLN A 109 -5.37 -3.39 -2.39
N ILE A 110 -4.43 -4.28 -2.71
CA ILE A 110 -3.02 -4.10 -2.37
C ILE A 110 -2.17 -4.08 -3.64
N VAL A 111 -1.40 -3.01 -3.81
CA VAL A 111 -0.39 -2.87 -4.86
C VAL A 111 0.96 -2.69 -4.20
N LEU A 112 1.95 -3.45 -4.64
CA LEU A 112 3.26 -3.52 -3.99
C LEU A 112 4.34 -2.84 -4.81
N VAL A 113 5.14 -2.02 -4.13
CA VAL A 113 6.33 -1.35 -4.65
C VAL A 113 7.45 -1.54 -3.63
N PRO A 114 7.94 -2.78 -3.40
CA PRO A 114 9.02 -3.03 -2.44
C PRO A 114 10.26 -2.19 -2.76
N HIS A 115 10.98 -1.71 -1.75
CA HIS A 115 12.11 -0.80 -1.95
C HIS A 115 13.45 -1.42 -1.52
N PHE A 116 13.50 -2.06 -0.35
CA PHE A 116 14.75 -2.63 0.17
C PHE A 116 14.51 -3.80 1.12
N GLY A 117 15.54 -4.63 1.30
CA GLY A 117 15.60 -5.63 2.37
C GLY A 117 14.49 -6.69 2.29
N ASP A 118 13.85 -6.92 3.43
CA ASP A 118 12.79 -7.92 3.62
C ASP A 118 11.51 -7.60 2.83
N GLN A 119 11.32 -6.35 2.40
CA GLN A 119 10.16 -5.92 1.62
C GLN A 119 9.97 -6.73 0.34
N TYR A 120 11.07 -7.15 -0.31
CA TYR A 120 10.99 -8.00 -1.51
C TYR A 120 10.48 -9.40 -1.19
N ILE A 121 10.85 -9.95 -0.04
CA ILE A 121 10.40 -11.27 0.42
C ILE A 121 8.93 -11.18 0.83
N ASN A 122 8.57 -10.14 1.60
CA ASN A 122 7.18 -9.87 1.97
C ASN A 122 6.30 -9.69 0.73
N ALA A 123 6.79 -8.98 -0.29
CA ALA A 123 6.04 -8.77 -1.52
C ALA A 123 5.78 -10.08 -2.27
N LYS A 124 6.80 -10.92 -2.42
CA LYS A 124 6.64 -12.27 -3.00
C LYS A 124 5.68 -13.13 -2.21
N PHE A 125 5.76 -13.10 -0.88
CA PHE A 125 4.82 -13.82 -0.03
C PHE A 125 3.38 -13.36 -0.28
N MET A 126 3.14 -12.04 -0.36
CA MET A 126 1.81 -11.48 -0.61
C MET A 126 1.27 -11.79 -2.02
N THR A 127 2.13 -11.87 -3.04
CA THR A 127 1.72 -12.02 -4.44
C THR A 127 1.71 -13.46 -4.93
N GLU A 128 2.68 -14.28 -4.49
CA GLU A 128 2.86 -15.67 -4.94
C GLU A 128 2.18 -16.67 -3.99
N GLU A 129 2.34 -16.51 -2.68
CA GLU A 129 1.83 -17.48 -1.68
C GLU A 129 0.39 -17.15 -1.26
N LEU A 130 0.14 -15.91 -0.84
CA LEU A 130 -1.20 -15.49 -0.41
C LEU A 130 -2.10 -15.09 -1.59
N GLN A 131 -1.49 -14.63 -2.69
CA GLN A 131 -2.17 -14.14 -3.89
C GLN A 131 -3.22 -13.05 -3.57
N VAL A 132 -2.86 -12.10 -2.71
CA VAL A 132 -3.75 -11.01 -2.24
C VAL A 132 -3.37 -9.63 -2.77
N ALA A 133 -2.31 -9.55 -3.57
CA ALA A 133 -1.73 -8.29 -4.02
C ALA A 133 -1.16 -8.40 -5.44
N VAL A 134 -1.02 -7.25 -6.10
CA VAL A 134 -0.33 -7.14 -7.40
C VAL A 134 1.01 -6.42 -7.19
N ASP A 135 2.09 -7.04 -7.67
CA ASP A 135 3.41 -6.39 -7.69
C ASP A 135 3.53 -5.46 -8.90
N VAL A 136 4.19 -4.33 -8.72
CA VAL A 136 4.43 -3.37 -9.79
C VAL A 136 5.61 -3.82 -10.62
N ASN A 137 5.39 -3.98 -11.93
CA ASN A 137 6.45 -4.33 -12.88
C ASN A 137 7.61 -3.33 -12.84
N ARG A 138 8.83 -3.88 -12.90
CA ARG A 138 10.09 -3.13 -12.83
C ARG A 138 10.88 -3.27 -14.13
N ARG A 139 11.64 -2.22 -14.43
CA ARG A 139 12.66 -2.18 -15.46
C ARG A 139 13.83 -3.07 -15.06
N GLU A 140 14.39 -3.77 -16.04
CA GLU A 140 15.56 -4.61 -15.81
C GLU A 140 16.83 -3.78 -15.61
N GLU A 141 16.91 -2.58 -16.20
CA GLU A 141 18.15 -1.79 -16.17
C GLU A 141 18.48 -1.20 -14.79
N ASP A 142 17.47 -0.73 -14.06
CA ASP A 142 17.64 0.00 -12.80
C ASP A 142 16.76 -0.52 -11.65
N GLY A 143 15.95 -1.57 -11.89
CA GLY A 143 15.04 -2.14 -10.89
C GLY A 143 13.88 -1.23 -10.50
N TRP A 144 13.67 -0.13 -11.24
CA TRP A 144 12.63 0.84 -10.95
C TRP A 144 11.32 0.52 -11.66
N PHE A 145 10.19 1.01 -11.16
CA PHE A 145 8.92 0.80 -11.85
C PHE A 145 8.89 1.53 -13.20
N THR A 146 8.21 0.99 -14.20
CA THR A 146 8.09 1.65 -15.51
C THR A 146 7.13 2.84 -15.43
N LYS A 147 7.18 3.74 -16.42
CA LYS A 147 6.35 4.96 -16.54
C LYS A 147 4.83 4.72 -16.60
N GLU A 148 4.36 3.49 -16.43
CA GLU A 148 2.93 3.15 -16.45
C GLU A 148 2.59 2.02 -15.46
N SER A 149 3.59 1.35 -14.87
CA SER A 149 3.31 0.10 -14.13
C SER A 149 2.55 0.33 -12.84
N VAL A 150 2.78 1.45 -12.13
CA VAL A 150 1.98 1.81 -10.95
C VAL A 150 0.53 2.10 -11.35
N CYS A 151 0.32 2.95 -12.36
CA CYS A 151 -1.02 3.30 -12.85
C CYS A 151 -1.80 2.06 -13.31
N ASN A 152 -1.15 1.17 -14.06
CA ASN A 152 -1.73 -0.07 -14.55
C ASN A 152 -2.07 -1.03 -13.40
N ALA A 153 -1.16 -1.25 -12.45
CA ALA A 153 -1.42 -2.10 -11.28
C ALA A 153 -2.60 -1.59 -10.45
N VAL A 154 -2.67 -0.27 -10.20
CA VAL A 154 -3.80 0.35 -9.50
C VAL A 154 -5.11 0.16 -10.28
N LYS A 155 -5.11 0.39 -11.59
CA LYS A 155 -6.30 0.18 -12.43
C LYS A 155 -6.76 -1.28 -12.41
N ILE A 156 -5.82 -2.23 -12.51
CA ILE A 156 -6.11 -3.68 -12.49
C ILE A 156 -6.82 -4.09 -11.20
N VAL A 157 -6.35 -3.64 -10.04
CA VAL A 157 -6.98 -4.04 -8.77
C VAL A 157 -8.27 -3.27 -8.45
N MET A 158 -8.42 -2.06 -9.01
CA MET A 158 -9.58 -1.20 -8.78
C MET A 158 -10.73 -1.44 -9.76
N ASP A 159 -10.48 -2.07 -10.90
CA ASP A 159 -11.49 -2.40 -11.90
C ASP A 159 -12.31 -3.64 -11.49
N GLU A 160 -13.63 -3.48 -11.37
CA GLU A 160 -14.57 -4.57 -11.03
C GLU A 160 -14.68 -5.62 -12.15
N GLY A 161 -14.28 -5.29 -13.38
CA GLY A 161 -14.23 -6.24 -14.51
C GLY A 161 -12.90 -6.97 -14.67
N SER A 162 -11.90 -6.67 -13.83
CA SER A 162 -10.57 -7.26 -13.91
C SER A 162 -10.54 -8.64 -13.24
N LYS A 163 -10.25 -9.69 -14.01
CA LYS A 163 -10.10 -11.05 -13.48
C LYS A 163 -9.00 -11.13 -12.40
N VAL A 164 -7.88 -10.46 -12.62
CA VAL A 164 -6.80 -10.39 -11.62
C VAL A 164 -7.26 -9.65 -10.37
N GLY A 165 -8.01 -8.55 -10.55
CA GLY A 165 -8.59 -7.78 -9.45
C GLY A 165 -9.63 -8.55 -8.65
N GLU A 166 -10.41 -9.43 -9.29
CA GLU A 166 -11.34 -10.35 -8.64
C GLU A 166 -10.59 -11.41 -7.83
N GLU A 167 -9.60 -12.09 -8.42
CA GLU A 167 -8.81 -13.14 -7.78
C GLU A 167 -8.12 -12.63 -6.49
N VAL A 168 -7.39 -11.52 -6.57
CA VAL A 168 -6.69 -10.97 -5.39
C VAL A 168 -7.66 -10.52 -4.30
N ARG A 169 -8.84 -10.01 -4.67
CA ARG A 169 -9.87 -9.55 -3.74
C ARG A 169 -10.51 -10.70 -2.99
N GLU A 170 -10.85 -11.78 -3.69
CA GLU A 170 -11.42 -12.98 -3.07
C GLU A 170 -10.43 -13.63 -2.10
N ASN A 171 -9.16 -13.74 -2.50
CA ASN A 171 -8.13 -14.29 -1.64
C ASN A 171 -7.86 -13.39 -0.43
N HIS A 172 -7.81 -12.07 -0.64
CA HIS A 172 -7.64 -11.11 0.44
C HIS A 172 -8.78 -11.22 1.46
N LEU A 173 -10.02 -11.36 1.01
CA LEU A 173 -11.17 -11.56 1.91
C LEU A 173 -11.03 -12.83 2.75
N LYS A 174 -10.65 -13.97 2.13
CA LYS A 174 -10.44 -15.24 2.84
C LYS A 174 -9.38 -15.10 3.94
N TRP A 175 -8.24 -14.48 3.61
CA TRP A 175 -7.15 -14.27 4.57
C TRP A 175 -7.54 -13.29 5.66
N LYS A 176 -8.23 -12.21 5.32
CA LYS A 176 -8.74 -11.25 6.29
C LYS A 176 -9.68 -11.92 7.30
N ASP A 177 -10.66 -12.69 6.81
CA ASP A 177 -11.63 -13.37 7.68
C ASP A 177 -10.95 -14.41 8.59
N PHE A 178 -9.97 -15.13 8.05
CA PHE A 178 -9.12 -16.03 8.85
C PHE A 178 -8.36 -15.26 9.93
N LEU A 179 -7.63 -14.20 9.58
CA LEU A 179 -6.81 -13.43 10.52
C LEU A 179 -7.65 -12.73 11.60
N LEU A 180 -8.90 -12.37 11.28
CA LEU A 180 -9.84 -11.74 12.20
C LEU A 180 -10.75 -12.75 12.93
N THR A 181 -10.47 -14.05 12.80
CA THR A 181 -11.21 -15.08 13.54
C THR A 181 -11.08 -14.87 15.04
N GLU A 182 -12.21 -14.81 15.73
CA GLU A 182 -12.26 -14.55 17.17
C GLU A 182 -11.43 -15.60 17.93
N GLY A 183 -10.52 -15.12 18.79
CA GLY A 183 -9.67 -15.98 19.61
C GLY A 183 -8.48 -16.61 18.88
N LEU A 184 -8.27 -16.36 17.59
CA LEU A 184 -7.13 -16.93 16.84
C LEU A 184 -5.80 -16.57 17.50
N GLU A 185 -5.49 -15.28 17.63
CA GLU A 185 -4.25 -14.79 18.24
C GLU A 185 -4.09 -15.31 19.69
N THR A 186 -5.16 -15.19 20.48
CA THR A 186 -5.18 -15.63 21.88
C THR A 186 -4.88 -17.13 22.00
N SER A 187 -5.39 -17.96 21.08
CA SER A 187 -5.13 -19.40 21.09
C SER A 187 -3.66 -19.73 20.88
N TYR A 188 -2.97 -19.05 19.94
CA TYR A 188 -1.55 -19.25 19.68
C TYR A 188 -0.69 -18.79 20.85
N ILE A 189 -0.98 -17.61 21.42
CA ILE A 189 -0.26 -17.09 22.58
C ILE A 189 -0.43 -18.01 23.79
N ASN A 190 -1.65 -18.44 24.09
CA ASN A 190 -1.92 -19.35 25.21
C ASN A 190 -1.20 -20.70 25.04
N ASN A 191 -1.25 -21.28 23.83
CA ASN A 191 -0.55 -22.53 23.54
C ASN A 191 0.97 -22.39 23.68
N PHE A 192 1.53 -21.25 23.26
CA PHE A 192 2.95 -20.97 23.45
C PHE A 192 3.32 -20.87 24.94
N ILE A 193 2.53 -20.15 25.73
CA ILE A 193 2.72 -20.02 27.19
C ILE A 193 2.67 -21.39 27.88
N ILE A 194 1.70 -22.25 27.52
CA ILE A 194 1.59 -23.61 28.06
C ILE A 194 2.86 -24.41 27.76
N LYS A 195 3.32 -24.40 26.51
CA LYS A 195 4.55 -25.12 26.11
C LYS A 195 5.79 -24.61 26.84
N LEU A 196 5.91 -23.30 27.05
CA LEU A 196 7.00 -22.73 27.83
C LEU A 196 6.99 -23.21 29.28
N HIS A 197 5.83 -23.22 29.93
CA HIS A 197 5.70 -23.76 31.29
C HIS A 197 6.08 -25.24 31.38
N ASP A 198 5.80 -26.03 30.35
CA ASP A 198 6.14 -27.45 30.34
C ASP A 198 7.65 -27.70 30.12
N ILE A 199 8.36 -26.82 29.40
CA ILE A 199 9.82 -26.91 29.23
C ILE A 199 10.58 -26.55 30.53
N LEU A 200 9.99 -25.69 31.36
CA LEU A 200 10.61 -25.20 32.60
C LEU A 200 10.38 -26.13 33.81
N LYS A 201 9.68 -27.25 33.64
CA LYS A 201 9.49 -28.31 34.64
C LYS A 201 10.53 -29.41 34.46
#